data_AF-A0AAW5B0Q9-F1
#
_entry.id   AF-A0AAW5B0Q9-F1
#
_cell.length_a   1.000
_cell.length_b   1.000
_cell.length_c   1.000
_cell.angle_alpha   90.00
_cell.angle_beta   90.00
_cell.angle_gamma   90.00
#
_symmetry.space_group_name_H-M   'P 1'
#
loop_
_entity.id
_entity.type
_entity.pdbx_description
1 polymer ?
#
loop_
_entity_poly.entity_id
_entity_poly.type
_entity_poly.pdbx_seq_one_letter_code
_entity_poly.pdbx_strand_id
1 'polypeptide(L)'
;LLGFQDFSQLTRDYGEKESKVIQNTVGNIFSGQVVGETAKTLSERFGKVLQQRQSVSINRQDVSTSINTQLDSLIPASKIANLSQGTFVGAVADNFGEKIEQKIFHAEIVVDHAAVSAEEKAYRKIPFINEFKDKDGNDIMMQQIQRNYDQIKSDAQAIINEEMDRIKNDPELCKRLGLDNEKTSKKE
;
A
#
# COMPACT_ATOMS: atom_id res chain seq x y z
N LEU A 1 2.68 -7.48 2.67
CA LEU A 1 2.17 -7.69 1.30
C LEU A 1 3.01 -6.82 0.38
N LEU A 2 3.68 -7.40 -0.61
CA LEU A 2 4.46 -6.65 -1.61
C LEU A 2 3.72 -6.79 -2.95
N GLY A 3 3.46 -5.67 -3.63
CA GLY A 3 2.78 -5.66 -4.92
C GLY A 3 3.59 -4.86 -5.93
N PHE A 4 3.76 -5.41 -7.12
CA PHE A 4 4.44 -4.80 -8.26
C PHE A 4 3.81 -5.35 -9.54
N GLN A 5 3.90 -4.60 -10.63
CA GLN A 5 3.26 -5.02 -11.89
C GLN A 5 4.16 -5.97 -12.70
N ASP A 6 5.48 -5.84 -12.56
CA ASP A 6 6.46 -6.62 -13.32
C ASP A 6 7.75 -6.81 -12.51
N PHE A 7 8.42 -7.97 -12.63
CA PHE A 7 9.72 -8.21 -11.99
C PHE A 7 10.79 -7.23 -12.47
N SER A 8 10.63 -6.65 -13.66
CA SER A 8 11.50 -5.59 -14.16
C SER A 8 11.56 -4.36 -13.23
N GLN A 9 10.47 -4.07 -12.51
CA GLN A 9 10.43 -2.97 -11.53
C GLN A 9 11.36 -3.27 -10.34
N LEU A 10 11.28 -4.50 -9.82
CA LEU A 10 12.17 -4.97 -8.75
C LEU A 10 13.64 -4.95 -9.18
N THR A 11 13.94 -5.43 -10.39
CA THR A 11 15.31 -5.44 -10.92
C THR A 11 15.86 -4.03 -11.15
N ARG A 12 15.01 -3.08 -11.56
CA ARG A 12 15.40 -1.67 -11.72
C ARG A 12 15.74 -1.01 -10.38
N ASP A 13 14.94 -1.25 -9.35
CA ASP A 13 15.07 -0.53 -8.08
C ASP A 13 16.09 -1.18 -7.13
N TYR A 14 16.19 -2.51 -7.14
CA TYR A 14 17.03 -3.29 -6.21
C TYR A 14 18.24 -3.96 -6.88
N GLY A 15 18.28 -4.01 -8.20
CA GLY A 15 19.28 -4.77 -8.95
C GLY A 15 18.95 -6.27 -9.03
N GLU A 16 19.62 -6.97 -9.96
CA GLU A 16 19.26 -8.34 -10.34
C GLU A 16 19.42 -9.36 -9.19
N LYS A 17 20.46 -9.20 -8.36
CA LYS A 17 20.73 -10.11 -7.24
C LYS A 17 19.68 -10.00 -6.15
N GLU A 18 19.42 -8.79 -5.67
CA GLU A 18 18.45 -8.54 -4.59
C GLU A 18 17.02 -8.81 -5.05
N SER A 19 16.67 -8.46 -6.29
CA SER A 19 15.38 -8.80 -6.91
C SER A 19 15.12 -10.31 -6.89
N LYS A 20 16.10 -11.14 -7.25
CA LYS A 20 15.96 -12.61 -7.20
C LYS A 20 15.79 -13.13 -5.78
N VAL A 21 16.45 -12.53 -4.78
CA VAL A 21 16.24 -12.89 -3.37
C VAL A 21 14.81 -12.61 -2.97
N ILE A 22 14.31 -11.39 -3.24
CA ILE A 22 12.93 -11.01 -2.93
C ILE A 22 11.95 -11.99 -3.58
N GLN A 23 12.12 -12.29 -4.86
CA GLN A 23 11.24 -13.22 -5.58
C GLN A 23 11.24 -14.63 -4.97
N ASN A 24 12.42 -15.16 -4.64
CA ASN A 24 12.55 -16.54 -4.15
C ASN A 24 12.17 -16.72 -2.68
N THR A 25 12.31 -15.69 -1.84
CA THR A 25 11.99 -15.76 -0.42
C THR A 25 10.49 -15.81 -0.14
N VAL A 26 9.64 -15.22 -1.00
CA VAL A 26 8.19 -15.22 -0.75
C VAL A 26 7.60 -16.61 -1.03
N GLY A 27 6.97 -17.22 -0.01
CA GLY A 27 6.27 -18.50 -0.16
C GLY A 27 4.86 -18.37 -0.77
N ASN A 28 4.24 -17.19 -0.61
CA ASN A 28 2.93 -16.88 -1.15
C ASN A 28 3.06 -15.96 -2.37
N ILE A 29 2.43 -16.31 -3.47
CA ILE A 29 2.49 -15.58 -4.73
C ILE A 29 1.08 -15.45 -5.27
N PHE A 30 0.71 -14.24 -5.68
CA PHE A 30 -0.52 -13.95 -6.40
C PHE A 30 -0.13 -13.19 -7.66
N SER A 31 -0.54 -13.70 -8.82
CA SER A 31 -0.29 -13.07 -10.12
C SER A 31 -1.60 -12.98 -10.90
N GLY A 32 -1.94 -11.77 -11.32
CA GLY A 32 -2.91 -11.58 -12.39
C GLY A 32 -2.27 -11.79 -13.76
N GLN A 33 -2.81 -11.12 -14.77
CA GLN A 33 -2.23 -11.07 -16.10
C GLN A 33 -0.85 -10.39 -16.08
N VAL A 34 0.17 -11.13 -16.47
CA VAL A 34 1.54 -10.62 -16.64
C VAL A 34 2.15 -11.18 -17.92
N VAL A 35 2.97 -10.38 -18.59
CA VAL A 35 3.54 -10.72 -19.90
C VAL A 35 5.07 -10.82 -19.84
N GLY A 36 5.67 -11.41 -20.87
CA GLY A 36 7.12 -11.42 -21.03
C GLY A 36 7.84 -12.44 -20.13
N GLU A 37 8.95 -12.00 -19.54
CA GLU A 37 9.85 -12.87 -18.75
C GLU A 37 9.22 -13.27 -17.41
N THR A 38 8.47 -12.36 -16.78
CA THR A 38 7.73 -12.60 -15.54
C THR A 38 6.78 -13.79 -15.63
N ALA A 39 6.05 -13.92 -16.74
CA ALA A 39 5.16 -15.06 -16.98
C ALA A 39 5.92 -16.39 -17.10
N LYS A 40 7.13 -16.39 -17.70
CA LYS A 40 7.97 -17.58 -17.81
C LYS A 40 8.50 -18.02 -16.45
N THR A 41 9.05 -17.09 -15.69
CA THR A 41 9.56 -17.37 -14.34
C THR A 41 8.46 -17.90 -13.42
N LEU A 42 7.25 -17.32 -13.49
CA LEU A 42 6.10 -17.83 -12.73
C LEU A 42 5.67 -19.23 -13.20
N SER A 43 5.61 -19.47 -14.51
CA SER A 43 5.28 -20.79 -15.08
C SER A 43 6.26 -21.87 -14.63
N GLU A 44 7.56 -21.58 -14.64
CA GLU A 44 8.59 -22.48 -14.13
C GLU A 44 8.45 -22.73 -12.63
N ARG A 45 8.08 -21.70 -11.87
CA ARG A 45 7.89 -21.80 -10.42
C ARG A 45 6.68 -22.63 -10.01
N PHE A 46 5.61 -22.61 -10.81
CA PHE A 46 4.46 -23.50 -10.62
C PHE A 46 4.78 -24.97 -10.97
N GLY A 47 5.87 -25.21 -11.69
CA GLY A 47 6.36 -26.54 -12.01
C GLY A 47 5.65 -27.21 -13.18
N LYS A 48 6.04 -28.46 -13.42
CA LYS A 48 5.53 -29.30 -14.50
C LYS A 48 4.78 -30.50 -13.92
N VAL A 49 3.77 -30.95 -14.64
CA VAL A 49 2.97 -32.12 -14.30
C VAL A 49 3.01 -33.13 -15.44
N LEU A 50 3.00 -34.42 -15.10
CA LEU A 50 2.83 -35.48 -16.09
C LEU A 50 1.42 -35.40 -16.66
N GLN A 51 1.32 -34.99 -17.91
CA GLN A 51 0.09 -34.84 -18.67
C GLN A 51 -0.05 -36.07 -19.58
N GLN A 52 -1.20 -36.76 -19.47
CA GLN A 52 -1.54 -37.85 -20.39
C GLN A 52 -2.18 -37.27 -21.64
N ARG A 53 -1.47 -37.38 -22.76
CA ARG A 53 -1.99 -36.99 -24.07
C ARG A 53 -2.56 -38.23 -24.75
N GLN A 54 -3.87 -38.23 -24.92
CA GLN A 54 -4.57 -39.24 -25.72
C GLN A 54 -4.66 -38.74 -27.16
N SER A 55 -4.02 -39.45 -28.08
CA SER A 55 -4.11 -39.20 -29.51
C SER A 55 -5.05 -40.24 -30.11
N VAL A 56 -6.22 -39.80 -30.54
CA VAL A 56 -7.18 -40.64 -31.27
C VAL A 56 -6.90 -40.49 -32.76
N SER A 57 -6.49 -41.57 -33.41
CA SER A 57 -6.36 -41.64 -34.86
C SER A 57 -7.55 -42.40 -35.43
N ILE A 58 -8.37 -41.71 -36.22
CA ILE A 58 -9.58 -42.25 -36.81
C ILE A 58 -9.28 -42.58 -38.27
N ASN A 59 -9.27 -43.87 -38.60
CA ASN A 59 -9.20 -44.36 -39.97
C ASN A 59 -10.57 -44.95 -40.37
N ARG A 60 -10.84 -45.11 -41.67
CA ARG A 60 -12.15 -45.59 -42.17
C ARG A 60 -12.54 -46.99 -41.67
N GLN A 61 -11.57 -47.78 -41.23
CA GLN A 61 -11.74 -49.17 -40.78
C GLN A 61 -11.53 -49.35 -39.28
N ASP A 62 -10.76 -48.49 -38.61
CA ASP A 62 -10.42 -48.62 -37.19
C ASP A 62 -10.18 -47.25 -36.54
N VAL A 63 -10.52 -47.14 -35.26
CA VAL A 63 -10.14 -46.03 -34.38
C VAL A 63 -9.05 -46.52 -33.44
N SER A 64 -7.83 -45.99 -33.59
CA SER A 64 -6.74 -46.29 -32.66
C SER A 64 -6.58 -45.14 -31.66
N THR A 65 -6.46 -45.49 -30.38
CA THR A 65 -6.18 -44.50 -29.33
C THR A 65 -4.78 -44.77 -28.79
N SER A 66 -3.87 -43.84 -29.00
CA SER A 66 -2.52 -43.88 -28.44
C SER A 66 -2.47 -42.99 -27.20
N ILE A 67 -1.97 -43.53 -26.09
CA ILE A 67 -1.85 -42.80 -24.82
C ILE A 67 -0.36 -42.58 -24.57
N ASN A 68 0.06 -41.31 -24.53
CA ASN A 68 1.43 -40.94 -24.24
C ASN A 68 1.48 -40.00 -23.02
N THR A 69 2.44 -40.21 -22.13
CA THR A 69 2.69 -39.32 -20.99
C THR A 69 3.82 -38.36 -21.33
N GLN A 70 3.58 -37.05 -21.18
CA GLN A 70 4.59 -36.01 -21.37
C GLN A 70 4.63 -35.09 -20.14
N LEU A 71 5.83 -34.59 -19.80
CA LEU A 71 5.98 -33.55 -18.80
C LEU A 71 5.66 -32.19 -19.43
N ASP A 72 4.54 -31.59 -19.03
CA ASP A 72 4.12 -30.27 -19.49
C ASP A 72 4.00 -29.29 -18.32
N SER A 73 4.12 -27.99 -18.60
CA SER A 73 3.97 -26.95 -17.57
C SER A 73 2.54 -26.96 -17.02
N LEU A 74 2.40 -26.98 -15.68
CA LEU A 74 1.08 -26.99 -15.03
C LEU A 74 0.25 -25.78 -15.46
N ILE A 75 0.88 -24.60 -15.47
CA ILE A 75 0.30 -23.36 -15.97
C ILE A 75 1.29 -22.76 -16.98
N PRO A 76 1.01 -22.85 -18.30
CA PRO A 76 1.87 -22.27 -19.32
C PRO A 76 1.93 -20.74 -19.22
N ALA A 77 3.10 -20.16 -19.54
CA ALA A 77 3.27 -18.70 -19.57
C ALA A 77 2.24 -17.98 -20.48
N SER A 78 1.84 -18.61 -21.58
CA SER A 78 0.78 -18.09 -22.46
C SER A 78 -0.58 -17.99 -21.78
N LYS A 79 -0.89 -18.91 -20.87
CA LYS A 79 -2.14 -18.89 -20.10
C LYS A 79 -2.13 -17.77 -19.07
N ILE A 80 -0.96 -17.51 -18.46
CA ILE A 80 -0.75 -16.39 -17.53
C ILE A 80 -0.84 -15.04 -18.26
N ALA A 81 -0.25 -14.95 -19.44
CA ALA A 81 -0.26 -13.73 -20.27
C ALA A 81 -1.64 -13.36 -20.82
N ASN A 82 -2.53 -14.34 -20.97
CA ASN A 82 -3.88 -14.17 -21.48
C ASN A 82 -4.97 -14.28 -20.38
N LEU A 83 -4.60 -14.13 -19.10
CA LEU A 83 -5.59 -14.07 -18.03
C LEU A 83 -6.52 -12.88 -18.23
N SER A 84 -7.82 -13.11 -18.11
CA SER A 84 -8.82 -12.04 -18.13
C SER A 84 -8.72 -11.19 -16.86
N GLN A 85 -9.19 -9.95 -16.94
CA GLN A 85 -9.26 -9.07 -15.77
C GLN A 85 -10.12 -9.73 -14.68
N GLY A 86 -9.61 -9.73 -13.46
CA GLY A 86 -10.26 -10.42 -12.33
C GLY A 86 -9.84 -11.88 -12.19
N THR A 87 -9.18 -12.49 -13.17
CA THR A 87 -8.60 -13.83 -13.03
C THR A 87 -7.18 -13.76 -12.49
N PHE A 88 -6.87 -14.65 -11.54
CA PHE A 88 -5.60 -14.69 -10.84
C PHE A 88 -5.12 -16.14 -10.68
N VAL A 89 -3.81 -16.31 -10.69
CA VAL A 89 -3.11 -17.57 -10.43
C VAL A 89 -2.10 -17.34 -9.32
N GLY A 90 -1.86 -18.35 -8.51
CA GLY A 90 -0.93 -18.19 -7.41
C GLY A 90 -0.58 -19.48 -6.72
N ALA A 91 0.37 -19.38 -5.80
CA ALA A 91 0.77 -20.45 -4.93
C ALA A 91 0.72 -19.98 -3.48
N VAL A 92 0.16 -20.79 -2.59
CA VAL A 92 0.12 -20.56 -1.15
C VAL A 92 1.02 -21.55 -0.44
N ALA A 93 1.80 -21.08 0.52
CA ALA A 93 2.59 -21.88 1.42
C ALA A 93 1.73 -22.38 2.60
N ASP A 94 2.02 -23.59 3.07
CA ASP A 94 1.32 -24.19 4.21
C ASP A 94 1.72 -23.50 5.52
N ASN A 95 0.81 -23.52 6.49
CA ASN A 95 1.11 -23.18 7.87
C ASN A 95 1.44 -24.43 8.69
N PHE A 96 2.15 -24.27 9.80
CA PHE A 96 2.47 -25.38 10.69
C PHE A 96 1.18 -25.96 11.31
N GLY A 97 0.82 -27.19 10.92
CA GLY A 97 -0.39 -27.88 11.37
C GLY A 97 -1.54 -27.90 10.34
N GLU A 98 -1.52 -27.03 9.34
CA GLU A 98 -2.53 -26.95 8.28
C GLU A 98 -1.84 -27.12 6.92
N LYS A 99 -1.73 -28.38 6.46
CA LYS A 99 -1.19 -28.69 5.13
C LYS A 99 -2.28 -28.52 4.08
N ILE A 100 -1.99 -27.74 3.04
CA ILE A 100 -2.87 -27.53 1.91
C ILE A 100 -2.43 -28.50 0.80
N GLU A 101 -3.32 -29.39 0.36
CA GLU A 101 -3.00 -30.35 -0.71
C GLU A 101 -2.79 -29.64 -2.07
N GLN A 102 -3.63 -28.65 -2.38
CA GLN A 102 -3.52 -27.85 -3.59
C GLN A 102 -2.96 -26.46 -3.27
N LYS A 103 -1.63 -26.35 -3.31
CA LYS A 103 -0.94 -25.08 -3.08
C LYS A 103 -1.14 -24.08 -4.22
N ILE A 104 -1.31 -24.58 -5.44
CA ILE A 104 -1.44 -23.77 -6.65
C ILE A 104 -2.93 -23.63 -6.96
N PHE A 105 -3.38 -22.40 -7.18
CA PHE A 105 -4.76 -22.09 -7.49
C PHE A 105 -4.88 -21.21 -8.75
N HIS A 106 -6.03 -21.31 -9.40
CA HIS A 106 -6.47 -20.47 -10.49
C HIS A 106 -7.91 -20.08 -10.18
N ALA A 107 -8.15 -18.79 -9.93
CA ALA A 107 -9.43 -18.30 -9.47
C ALA A 107 -9.80 -17.00 -10.18
N GLU A 108 -11.09 -16.69 -10.18
CA GLU A 108 -11.66 -15.49 -10.78
C GLU A 108 -12.41 -14.72 -9.70
N ILE A 109 -12.11 -13.43 -9.60
CA ILE A 109 -12.84 -12.50 -8.74
C ILE A 109 -14.09 -12.10 -9.51
N VAL A 110 -15.21 -12.69 -9.13
CA VAL A 110 -16.53 -12.27 -9.61
C VAL A 110 -16.94 -11.04 -8.80
N VAL A 111 -16.68 -9.85 -9.34
CA VAL A 111 -17.20 -8.60 -8.77
C VAL A 111 -18.61 -8.39 -9.30
N ASP A 112 -19.60 -8.45 -8.43
CA ASP A 112 -20.96 -8.04 -8.78
C ASP A 112 -21.01 -6.52 -8.95
N HIS A 113 -20.78 -6.07 -10.19
CA HIS A 113 -20.77 -4.66 -10.55
C HIS A 113 -22.09 -3.94 -10.21
N ALA A 114 -23.22 -4.65 -10.14
CA ALA A 114 -24.50 -4.05 -9.79
C ALA A 114 -24.56 -3.71 -8.29
N ALA A 115 -24.09 -4.63 -7.44
CA ALA A 115 -24.01 -4.41 -6.00
C ALA A 115 -22.99 -3.31 -5.66
N VAL A 116 -21.80 -3.34 -6.27
CA VAL A 116 -20.75 -2.32 -6.04
C VAL A 116 -21.18 -0.94 -6.53
N SER A 117 -21.87 -0.83 -7.68
CA SER A 117 -22.39 0.45 -8.15
C SER A 117 -23.50 1.02 -7.26
N ALA A 118 -24.32 0.15 -6.66
CA ALA A 118 -25.33 0.56 -5.68
C ALA A 118 -24.68 1.07 -4.38
N GLU A 119 -23.63 0.39 -3.90
CA GLU A 119 -22.83 0.81 -2.76
C GLU A 119 -22.06 2.11 -3.05
N GLU A 120 -21.50 2.25 -4.26
CA GLU A 120 -20.79 3.47 -4.66
C GLU A 120 -21.69 4.69 -4.73
N LYS A 121 -22.94 4.53 -5.18
CA LYS A 121 -23.95 5.60 -5.12
C LYS A 121 -24.34 5.96 -3.69
N ALA A 122 -24.19 5.03 -2.75
CA ALA A 122 -24.43 5.25 -1.33
C ALA A 122 -23.22 5.84 -0.60
N TYR A 123 -22.03 5.91 -1.23
CA TYR A 123 -20.87 6.56 -0.61
C TYR A 123 -21.18 8.03 -0.29
N ARG A 124 -21.20 8.33 1.01
CA ARG A 124 -21.15 9.72 1.46
C ARG A 124 -19.72 10.19 1.34
N LYS A 125 -19.53 11.33 0.66
CA LYS A 125 -18.22 12.01 0.62
C LYS A 125 -17.72 12.19 2.05
N ILE A 126 -16.42 11.94 2.26
CA ILE A 126 -15.75 12.24 3.52
C ILE A 126 -16.09 13.70 3.86
N PRO A 127 -16.69 13.99 5.03
CA PRO A 127 -17.03 15.35 5.40
C PRO A 127 -15.75 16.18 5.44
N PHE A 128 -15.74 17.29 4.70
CA PHE A 128 -14.66 18.27 4.81
C PHE A 128 -14.73 18.87 6.21
N ILE A 129 -13.71 18.60 7.03
CA ILE A 129 -13.69 18.98 8.45
C ILE A 129 -13.64 20.51 8.60
N ASN A 130 -13.00 21.22 7.66
CA ASN A 130 -12.94 22.68 7.62
C ASN A 130 -13.08 23.18 6.19
N GLU A 131 -14.23 23.75 5.84
CA GLU A 131 -14.32 24.65 4.69
C GLU A 131 -13.77 26.02 5.13
N PHE A 132 -12.63 26.44 4.58
CA PHE A 132 -12.12 27.81 4.71
C PHE A 132 -12.97 28.82 3.91
N LYS A 133 -14.27 28.54 3.77
CA LYS A 133 -15.22 29.34 3.02
C LYS A 133 -16.22 29.95 3.99
N ASP A 134 -16.50 31.24 3.82
CA ASP A 134 -17.57 31.91 4.55
C ASP A 134 -18.95 31.48 4.00
N LYS A 135 -20.04 31.91 4.65
CA LYS A 135 -21.44 31.63 4.24
C LYS A 135 -21.76 32.06 2.80
N ASP A 136 -20.99 33.00 2.24
CA ASP A 136 -21.09 33.49 0.86
C ASP A 136 -20.14 32.79 -0.12
N GLY A 137 -19.41 31.74 0.31
CA GLY A 137 -18.55 30.93 -0.56
C GLY A 137 -17.17 31.53 -0.87
N ASN A 138 -16.84 32.69 -0.29
CA ASN A 138 -15.55 33.36 -0.46
C ASN A 138 -14.46 32.70 0.41
N ASP A 139 -13.26 32.57 -0.15
CA ASP A 139 -12.10 31.98 0.53
C ASP A 139 -11.57 32.93 1.62
N ILE A 140 -11.78 32.54 2.87
CA ILE A 140 -11.35 33.28 4.07
C ILE A 140 -10.10 32.69 4.71
N MET A 141 -9.42 31.76 4.03
CA MET A 141 -8.21 31.09 4.53
C MET A 141 -7.17 32.08 5.06
N MET A 142 -6.87 33.14 4.29
CA MET A 142 -5.88 34.16 4.68
C MET A 142 -6.31 34.92 5.95
N GLN A 143 -7.60 35.25 6.08
CA GLN A 143 -8.12 35.99 7.23
C GLN A 143 -8.15 35.12 8.50
N GLN A 144 -8.50 33.83 8.39
CA GLN A 144 -8.45 32.90 9.52
C GLN A 144 -7.01 32.63 9.98
N ILE A 145 -6.06 32.45 9.04
CA ILE A 145 -4.65 32.31 9.38
C ILE A 145 -4.15 33.57 10.10
N GLN A 146 -4.51 34.76 9.60
CA GLN A 146 -4.12 36.02 10.23
C GLN A 146 -4.71 36.17 11.64
N ARG A 147 -6.00 35.86 11.84
CA ARG A 147 -6.63 35.88 13.18
C ARG A 147 -5.97 34.92 14.15
N ASN A 148 -5.65 33.70 13.71
CA ASN A 148 -4.94 32.73 14.53
C ASN A 148 -3.52 33.20 14.87
N TYR A 149 -2.81 33.79 13.91
CA TYR A 149 -1.50 34.37 14.14
C TYR A 149 -1.54 35.50 15.18
N ASP A 150 -2.48 36.43 15.05
CA ASP A 150 -2.64 37.54 15.98
C ASP A 150 -3.06 37.07 17.38
N GLN A 151 -3.92 36.05 17.46
CA GLN A 151 -4.32 35.44 18.72
C GLN A 151 -3.16 34.73 19.41
N ILE A 152 -2.43 33.87 18.71
CA ILE A 152 -1.24 33.18 19.25
C ILE A 152 -0.19 34.20 19.72
N LYS A 153 0.00 35.29 18.97
CA LYS A 153 0.92 36.36 19.35
C LYS A 153 0.47 37.09 20.62
N SER A 154 -0.82 37.37 20.75
CA SER A 154 -1.40 37.97 21.96
C SER A 154 -1.29 37.03 23.16
N ASP A 155 -1.59 35.76 22.99
CA ASP A 155 -1.52 34.74 24.04
C ASP A 155 -0.07 34.54 24.50
N ALA A 156 0.89 34.47 23.56
CA ALA A 156 2.31 34.42 23.87
C ALA A 156 2.76 35.66 24.66
N GLN A 157 2.30 36.86 24.29
CA GLN A 157 2.61 38.09 25.02
C GLN A 157 1.99 38.08 26.43
N ALA A 158 0.76 37.57 26.58
CA ALA A 158 0.10 37.42 27.87
C ALA A 158 0.87 36.46 28.78
N ILE A 159 1.27 35.28 28.26
CA ILE A 159 2.10 34.32 29.00
C ILE A 159 3.43 34.94 29.40
N ILE A 160 4.10 35.67 28.51
CA ILE A 160 5.35 36.37 28.83
C ILE A 160 5.13 37.39 29.95
N ASN A 161 4.05 38.18 29.89
CA ASN A 161 3.76 39.17 30.92
C ASN A 161 3.43 38.52 32.27
N GLU A 162 2.62 37.46 32.27
CA GLU A 162 2.30 36.68 33.47
C GLU A 162 3.56 36.05 34.09
N GLU A 163 4.44 35.46 33.28
CA GLU A 163 5.71 34.91 33.77
C GLU A 163 6.66 36.01 34.25
N MET A 164 6.72 37.17 33.59
CA MET A 164 7.49 38.32 34.05
C MET A 164 6.98 38.86 35.40
N ASP A 165 5.67 38.90 35.61
CA ASP A 165 5.08 39.33 36.88
C ASP A 165 5.25 38.26 37.98
N ARG A 166 5.20 36.97 37.63
CA ARG A 166 5.55 35.87 38.54
C ARG A 166 7.01 35.92 38.94
N ILE A 167 7.94 36.16 38.01
CA ILE A 167 9.38 36.31 38.27
C ILE A 167 9.66 37.51 39.20
N LYS A 168 8.95 38.63 39.04
CA LYS A 168 9.08 39.79 39.94
C LYS A 168 8.56 39.50 41.36
N ASN A 169 7.54 38.66 41.49
CA ASN A 169 6.93 38.30 42.77
C ASN A 169 7.70 37.20 43.52
N ASP A 170 8.62 36.49 42.85
CA ASP A 170 9.46 35.46 43.45
C ASP A 170 10.91 35.97 43.69
N PRO A 171 11.30 36.25 44.95
CA PRO A 171 12.57 36.92 45.27
C PRO A 171 13.82 36.09 44.96
N GLU A 172 13.74 34.76 44.85
CA GLU A 172 14.88 33.92 44.42
C GLU A 172 15.13 34.00 42.91
N LEU A 173 14.07 34.01 42.09
CA LEU A 173 14.19 34.10 40.63
C LEU A 173 14.61 35.51 40.17
N CYS A 174 14.12 36.55 40.83
CA CYS A 174 14.47 37.94 40.51
C CYS A 174 15.97 38.22 40.72
N LYS A 175 16.55 37.68 41.80
CA LYS A 175 18.00 37.71 42.05
C LYS A 175 18.81 36.93 41.02
N ARG A 176 18.30 35.80 40.55
CA ARG A 176 19.01 34.91 39.61
C ARG A 176 18.98 35.43 38.17
N LEU A 177 18.00 36.26 37.83
CA LEU A 177 17.85 36.93 36.53
C LEU A 177 18.41 38.37 36.50
N GLY A 178 18.95 38.89 37.62
CA GLY A 178 19.64 40.18 37.68
C GLY A 178 18.73 41.41 37.60
N LEU A 179 17.46 41.30 38.00
CA LEU A 179 16.46 42.37 37.94
C LEU A 179 16.34 43.17 39.26
N ASP A 180 17.43 43.26 40.03
CA ASP A 180 17.47 44.06 41.25
C ASP A 180 17.45 45.56 40.92
N ASN A 181 16.41 46.23 41.42
CA ASN A 181 16.29 47.68 41.41
C ASN A 181 17.37 48.33 42.30
N GLU A 182 18.56 48.61 41.76
CA GLU A 182 19.40 49.67 42.33
C GLU A 182 18.92 51.04 41.84
N LYS A 183 17.91 51.57 42.54
CA LYS A 183 17.95 52.99 42.87
C LYS A 183 18.60 53.13 44.24
N THR A 184 19.93 53.23 44.25
CA THR A 184 20.66 53.74 45.41
C THR A 184 21.13 55.17 45.09
N SER A 185 20.43 56.13 45.71
CA SER A 185 20.84 57.50 46.09
C SER A 185 21.23 58.58 45.07
N LYS A 186 20.50 59.70 45.16
CA LYS A 186 20.89 61.08 44.79
C LYS A 186 21.99 61.64 45.72
N LYS A 187 22.75 62.64 45.22
CA LYS A 187 23.66 63.60 45.91
C LYS A 187 24.96 62.96 46.44
N GLU A 188 26.16 63.49 46.22
CA GLU A 188 26.64 64.87 46.02
C GLU A 188 27.53 65.04 44.77
#